data_AF-A0A9W8LQ59-F1
#
_entry.id   AF-A0A9W8LQ59-F1
#
_cell.length_a   1.000
_cell.length_b   1.000
_cell.length_c   1.000
_cell.angle_alpha   90.00
_cell.angle_beta   90.00
_cell.angle_gamma   90.00
#
_symmetry.space_group_name_H-M   'P 1'
#
loop_
_entity.id
_entity.type
_entity.pdbx_description
1 polymer ?
#
loop_
_entity_poly.entity_id
_entity_poly.type
_entity_poly.pdbx_seq_one_letter_code
_entity_poly.pdbx_strand_id
1 'polypeptide(L)'
;LAAKLDNPLLLAIFTGVFLLAKLSNFIVHVKLRNLRPPGTRVRRIPRGFGFNLVSFPNYFSEIVAWAAIAGMTRSLAAVLFLVVATVQMYFWAIKKHRQYRSEFPDYPKARKALFPFII
;
A
#
# COMPACT_ATOMS: atom_id res chain seq x y z
N LEU A 1 8.49 1.00 27.97
CA LEU A 1 7.04 0.83 28.21
C LEU A 1 6.30 1.47 27.05
N ALA A 2 5.53 0.74 26.25
CA ALA A 2 4.71 1.35 25.19
C ALA A 2 3.49 2.01 25.85
N ALA A 3 3.39 3.34 25.79
CA ALA A 3 2.26 4.07 26.32
C ALA A 3 1.05 3.88 25.39
N LYS A 4 -0.04 3.27 25.86
CA LYS A 4 -1.28 3.21 25.08
C LYS A 4 -1.81 4.63 24.85
N LEU A 5 -2.50 4.82 23.72
CA LEU A 5 -3.14 6.09 23.40
C LEU A 5 -4.45 6.22 24.20
N ASP A 6 -4.42 7.00 25.27
CA ASP A 6 -5.56 7.14 26.18
C ASP A 6 -6.61 8.17 25.72
N ASN A 7 -6.30 8.95 24.68
CA ASN A 7 -7.23 9.91 24.10
C ASN A 7 -8.23 9.20 23.16
N PRO A 8 -9.53 9.15 23.49
CA PRO A 8 -10.52 8.39 22.73
C PRO A 8 -10.75 8.94 21.32
N LEU A 9 -10.65 10.26 21.13
CA LEU A 9 -10.77 10.88 19.81
C LEU A 9 -9.61 10.47 18.91
N LEU A 10 -8.37 10.54 19.42
CA LEU A 10 -7.20 10.12 18.63
C LEU A 10 -7.27 8.61 18.31
N LEU A 11 -7.72 7.78 19.26
CA LEU A 11 -7.93 6.36 19.03
C LEU A 11 -8.96 6.10 17.92
N ALA A 12 -10.08 6.83 17.93
CA ALA A 12 -11.11 6.75 16.90
C ALA A 12 -10.58 7.20 15.53
N ILE A 13 -9.80 8.29 15.47
CA ILE A 13 -9.17 8.76 14.23
C ILE A 13 -8.24 7.70 13.65
N PHE A 14 -7.30 7.17 14.43
CA PHE A 14 -6.39 6.14 13.92
C PHE A 14 -7.12 4.85 13.54
N THR A 15 -8.16 4.46 14.28
CA THR A 15 -9.01 3.33 13.92
C THR A 15 -9.70 3.56 12.57
N GLY A 16 -10.26 4.76 12.35
CA GLY A 16 -10.85 5.15 11.08
C GLY A 16 -9.84 5.09 9.93
N VAL A 17 -8.64 5.64 10.13
CA VAL A 17 -7.55 5.57 9.14
C VAL A 17 -7.16 4.12 8.84
N PHE A 18 -7.01 3.29 9.86
CA PHE A 18 -6.69 1.87 9.70
C PHE A 18 -7.76 1.13 8.87
N LEU A 19 -9.05 1.33 9.19
CA LEU A 19 -10.15 0.68 8.49
C LEU A 19 -10.22 1.13 7.02
N LEU A 20 -10.10 2.43 6.75
CA LEU A 20 -10.08 2.96 5.39
C LEU A 20 -8.88 2.43 4.59
N ALA A 21 -7.71 2.33 5.22
CA ALA A 21 -6.50 1.79 4.61
C ALA A 21 -6.66 0.29 4.29
N LYS A 22 -7.19 -0.52 5.21
CA LYS A 22 -7.40 -1.95 4.95
C LYS A 22 -8.53 -2.21 3.96
N LEU A 23 -9.58 -1.40 3.96
CA LEU A 23 -10.61 -1.44 2.91
C LEU A 23 -10.02 -1.10 1.54
N SER A 24 -9.19 -0.07 1.46
CA SER A 24 -8.48 0.29 0.23
C SER A 24 -7.58 -0.84 -0.25
N ASN A 25 -6.80 -1.44 0.66
CA ASN A 25 -5.96 -2.59 0.38
C ASN A 25 -6.79 -3.78 -0.15
N PHE A 26 -7.93 -4.10 0.48
CA PHE A 26 -8.84 -5.15 0.04
C PHE A 26 -9.38 -4.90 -1.38
N ILE A 27 -9.87 -3.70 -1.67
CA ILE A 27 -10.38 -3.34 -3.00
C ILE A 27 -9.28 -3.50 -4.07
N VAL A 28 -8.05 -3.08 -3.75
CA VAL A 28 -6.90 -3.26 -4.65
C VAL A 28 -6.62 -4.75 -4.87
N HIS A 29 -6.64 -5.58 -3.83
CA HIS A 29 -6.43 -7.03 -3.97
C HIS A 29 -7.52 -7.72 -4.79
N VAL A 30 -8.79 -7.35 -4.60
CA VAL A 30 -9.90 -7.86 -5.43
C VAL A 30 -9.69 -7.47 -6.89
N LYS A 31 -9.29 -6.22 -7.18
CA LYS A 31 -8.94 -5.79 -8.54
C LYS A 31 -7.79 -6.59 -9.12
N LEU A 32 -6.70 -6.79 -8.37
CA LEU A 32 -5.55 -7.57 -8.83
C LEU A 32 -5.91 -9.04 -9.08
N ARG A 33 -6.76 -9.64 -8.24
CA ARG A 33 -7.30 -10.99 -8.43
C ARG A 33 -8.06 -11.09 -9.76
N ASN A 34 -8.96 -10.14 -10.01
CA ASN A 34 -9.82 -10.15 -11.20
C ASN A 34 -9.09 -9.88 -12.52
N LEU A 35 -7.84 -9.40 -12.46
CA LEU A 35 -6.99 -9.26 -13.66
C LEU A 35 -6.43 -10.59 -14.17
N ARG A 36 -6.52 -11.66 -13.37
CA ARG A 36 -5.99 -12.98 -13.71
C ARG A 36 -7.13 -13.99 -13.84
N PRO A 37 -7.46 -14.43 -15.06
CA PRO A 37 -8.38 -15.56 -15.26
C PRO A 37 -7.87 -16.81 -14.52
N PRO A 38 -8.78 -17.63 -13.95
CA PRO A 38 -8.42 -18.89 -13.30
C PRO A 38 -7.54 -19.76 -14.20
N GLY A 39 -6.49 -20.36 -13.64
CA GLY A 39 -5.56 -21.22 -14.37
C GLY A 39 -4.49 -20.49 -15.22
N THR A 40 -4.52 -19.15 -15.28
CA THR A 40 -3.56 -18.39 -16.10
C THR A 40 -2.49 -17.68 -15.27
N ARG A 41 -1.32 -17.45 -15.87
CA ARG A 41 -0.25 -16.60 -15.33
C ARG A 41 -0.13 -15.25 -16.04
N VAL A 42 -1.12 -14.91 -16.87
CA VAL A 42 -1.13 -13.68 -17.67
C VAL A 42 -1.06 -12.46 -16.75
N ARG A 43 -0.21 -11.50 -17.10
CA ARG A 43 -0.10 -10.22 -16.41
C ARG A 43 -0.80 -9.15 -17.25
N ARG A 44 -1.52 -8.27 -16.57
CA ARG A 44 -2.22 -7.12 -17.17
C ARG A 44 -1.87 -5.86 -16.39
N ILE A 45 -2.03 -4.71 -17.04
CA ILE A 45 -1.83 -3.40 -16.41
C ILE A 45 -3.07 -3.08 -15.56
N PRO A 46 -2.96 -2.98 -14.22
CA PRO A 46 -4.09 -2.57 -13.39
C PRO A 46 -4.45 -1.09 -13.62
N ARG A 47 -5.74 -0.75 -13.54
CA ARG A 47 -6.31 0.60 -13.75
C ARG A 47 -7.42 0.92 -12.73
N GLY A 48 -7.62 2.21 -12.44
CA GLY A 48 -8.62 2.70 -11.48
C GLY A 48 -8.23 2.53 -10.00
N PHE A 49 -9.02 3.10 -9.07
CA PHE A 49 -8.87 3.00 -7.61
C PHE A 49 -7.39 3.05 -7.12
N GLY A 50 -6.72 4.16 -7.37
CA GLY A 50 -5.31 4.39 -6.99
C GLY A 50 -4.28 3.95 -8.04
N PHE A 51 -4.58 2.97 -8.89
CA PHE A 51 -3.67 2.54 -9.97
C PHE A 51 -3.42 3.60 -11.04
N ASN A 52 -4.18 4.69 -11.06
CA ASN A 52 -3.92 5.80 -11.96
C ASN A 52 -2.74 6.67 -11.48
N LEU A 53 -2.45 6.65 -10.17
CA LEU A 53 -1.40 7.45 -9.55
C LEU A 53 -0.15 6.62 -9.29
N VAL A 54 -0.31 5.43 -8.70
CA VAL A 54 0.79 4.57 -8.27
C VAL A 54 0.62 3.15 -8.77
N SER A 55 1.71 2.40 -8.80
CA SER A 55 1.76 1.01 -9.31
C SER A 55 1.30 0.01 -8.27
N PHE A 56 1.58 0.32 -6.99
CA PHE A 56 1.29 -0.54 -5.86
C PHE A 56 0.47 0.21 -4.79
N PRO A 57 -0.79 0.61 -5.09
CA PRO A 57 -1.64 1.28 -4.12
C PRO A 57 -1.95 0.41 -2.88
N ASN A 58 -1.83 -0.92 -3.01
CA ASN A 58 -1.90 -1.84 -1.86
C ASN A 58 -0.73 -1.65 -0.90
N TYR A 59 0.50 -1.44 -1.40
CA TYR A 59 1.67 -1.18 -0.55
C TYR A 59 1.53 0.14 0.19
N PHE A 60 1.10 1.19 -0.52
CA PHE A 60 0.79 2.48 0.10
C PHE A 60 -0.26 2.33 1.21
N SER A 61 -1.37 1.63 0.92
CA SER A 61 -2.42 1.37 1.91
C SER A 61 -1.92 0.58 3.11
N GLU A 62 -1.03 -0.41 2.91
CA GLU A 62 -0.45 -1.19 4.00
C GLU A 62 0.45 -0.31 4.88
N ILE A 63 1.26 0.58 4.30
CA ILE A 63 2.08 1.55 5.04
C ILE A 63 1.19 2.46 5.90
N VAL A 64 0.10 2.99 5.35
CA VAL A 64 -0.86 3.84 6.09
C VAL A 64 -1.51 3.08 7.24
N ALA A 65 -1.90 1.81 7.02
CA ALA A 65 -2.46 0.98 8.08
C ALA A 65 -1.47 0.74 9.22
N TRP A 66 -0.20 0.44 8.91
CA TRP A 66 0.83 0.25 9.93
C TRP A 66 1.23 1.55 10.64
N ALA A 67 1.16 2.70 9.95
CA ALA A 67 1.30 4.01 10.58
C ALA A 67 0.19 4.28 11.59
N ALA A 68 -1.06 3.93 11.28
CA ALA A 68 -2.16 4.02 12.22
C ALA A 68 -1.96 3.09 13.44
N ILE A 69 -1.52 1.84 13.23
CA ILE A 69 -1.21 0.90 14.31
C ILE A 69 -0.07 1.40 15.21
N ALA A 70 1.00 1.94 14.60
CA ALA A 70 2.08 2.56 15.34
C ALA A 70 1.60 3.77 16.17
N GLY A 71 0.69 4.58 15.63
CA GLY A 71 0.05 5.70 16.33
C GLY A 71 -0.84 5.28 17.50
N MET A 72 -1.65 4.23 17.33
CA MET A 72 -2.54 3.71 18.39
C MET A 72 -1.78 3.03 19.52
N THR A 73 -0.81 2.20 19.17
CA THR A 73 -0.09 1.38 20.15
C THR A 73 1.08 2.12 20.80
N ARG A 74 1.63 3.13 20.10
CA ARG A 74 2.91 3.80 20.39
C ARG A 74 4.01 2.81 20.79
N SER A 75 3.95 1.62 20.18
CA SER A 75 4.87 0.53 20.46
C SER A 75 6.12 0.68 19.60
N LEU A 76 7.29 0.59 20.22
CA LEU A 76 8.56 0.56 19.50
C LEU A 76 8.59 -0.58 18.48
N ALA A 77 8.03 -1.74 18.82
CA ALA A 77 7.94 -2.86 17.90
C ALA A 77 7.09 -2.53 16.65
N ALA A 78 5.97 -1.82 16.82
CA ALA A 78 5.11 -1.41 15.71
C ALA A 78 5.81 -0.38 14.81
N VAL A 79 6.55 0.58 15.40
CA VAL A 79 7.34 1.56 14.65
C VAL A 79 8.47 0.88 13.87
N LEU A 80 9.22 -0.02 14.50
CA LEU A 80 10.28 -0.78 13.83
C LEU A 80 9.72 -1.62 12.69
N PHE A 81 8.60 -2.31 12.91
CA PHE A 81 7.93 -3.07 11.87
C PHE A 81 7.52 -2.17 10.70
N LEU A 82 6.90 -1.01 10.97
CA LEU A 82 6.51 -0.05 9.95
C LEU A 82 7.71 0.40 9.10
N VAL A 83 8.83 0.75 9.72
CA VAL A 83 10.04 1.19 9.01
C VAL A 83 10.58 0.08 8.11
N VAL A 84 10.79 -1.12 8.67
CA VAL A 84 11.34 -2.27 7.93
C VAL A 84 10.39 -2.67 6.78
N ALA A 85 9.09 -2.77 7.05
CA ALA A 85 8.09 -3.12 6.04
C ALA A 85 8.03 -2.07 4.91
N THR A 86 8.10 -0.78 5.26
CA THR A 86 8.09 0.31 4.28
C THR A 86 9.32 0.25 3.36
N VAL A 87 10.52 0.08 3.94
CA VAL A 87 11.76 -0.04 3.16
C VAL A 87 11.71 -1.25 2.22
N GLN A 88 11.23 -2.40 2.72
CA GLN A 88 11.09 -3.59 1.89
C GLN A 88 10.10 -3.40 0.73
N MET A 89 8.92 -2.85 1.03
CA MET A 89 7.90 -2.56 0.00
C MET A 89 8.37 -1.51 -1.00
N TYR A 90 9.18 -0.54 -0.58
CA TYR A 90 9.79 0.45 -1.45
C TYR A 90 10.71 -0.21 -2.50
N PHE A 91 11.64 -1.06 -2.08
CA PHE A 91 12.52 -1.77 -3.02
C PHE A 91 11.74 -2.68 -3.96
N TRP A 92 10.73 -3.38 -3.44
CA TRP A 92 9.84 -4.20 -4.26
C TRP A 92 9.04 -3.37 -5.28
N ALA A 93 8.54 -2.21 -4.87
CA ALA A 93 7.77 -1.31 -5.72
C ALA A 93 8.63 -0.82 -6.89
N ILE A 94 9.83 -0.33 -6.63
CA ILE A 94 10.73 0.17 -7.68
C ILE A 94 11.10 -0.94 -8.66
N LYS A 95 11.52 -2.11 -8.14
CA LYS A 95 11.90 -3.26 -8.97
C LYS A 95 10.75 -3.67 -9.89
N LYS A 96 9.56 -3.87 -9.33
CA LYS A 96 8.38 -4.31 -10.10
C LYS A 96 7.87 -3.21 -11.03
N HIS A 97 7.94 -1.94 -10.63
CA HIS A 97 7.55 -0.82 -11.48
C HIS A 97 8.44 -0.73 -12.73
N ARG A 98 9.76 -0.88 -12.57
CA ARG A 98 10.70 -0.96 -13.70
C ARG A 98 10.37 -2.13 -14.63
N GLN A 99 10.09 -3.31 -14.06
CA GLN A 99 9.67 -4.47 -14.84
C GLN A 99 8.36 -4.23 -15.61
N TYR A 100 7.37 -3.58 -14.99
CA TYR A 100 6.13 -3.22 -15.68
C TYR A 100 6.38 -2.27 -16.86
N ARG A 101 7.28 -1.29 -16.70
CA ARG A 101 7.63 -0.36 -17.78
C ARG A 101 8.37 -1.02 -18.94
N SER A 102 9.16 -2.08 -18.69
CA SER A 102 9.83 -2.83 -19.75
C SER A 102 8.92 -3.86 -20.43
N GLU A 103 8.00 -4.45 -19.67
CA GLU A 103 7.11 -5.52 -20.14
C GLU A 103 5.92 -4.96 -20.95
N PHE A 104 5.43 -3.77 -20.60
CA PHE A 104 4.23 -3.21 -21.22
C PHE A 104 4.56 -1.86 -21.90
N PRO A 105 4.58 -1.80 -23.25
CA PRO A 105 4.78 -0.55 -23.99
C PRO A 105 3.75 0.54 -23.62
N ASP A 106 2.50 0.13 -23.35
CA ASP A 106 1.38 1.03 -23.02
C ASP A 106 1.30 1.36 -21.51
N TYR A 107 2.37 1.11 -20.76
CA TYR A 107 2.40 1.42 -19.33
C TYR A 107 2.37 2.95 -19.09
N PRO A 108 1.50 3.46 -18.21
CA PRO A 108 1.40 4.90 -17.98
C PRO A 108 2.72 5.51 -17.46
N LYS A 109 3.33 6.38 -18.27
CA LYS A 109 4.65 6.98 -17.97
C LYS A 109 4.66 7.89 -16.74
N ALA A 110 3.53 8.55 -16.45
CA ALA A 110 3.37 9.45 -15.31
C ALA A 110 3.11 8.71 -13.98
N ARG A 111 2.77 7.42 -14.03
CA ARG A 111 2.47 6.62 -12.84
C ARG A 111 3.73 6.43 -12.02
N LYS A 112 3.60 6.60 -10.71
CA LYS A 112 4.65 6.39 -9.72
C LYS A 112 4.65 4.94 -9.21
N ALA A 113 5.71 4.49 -8.55
CA ALA A 113 5.84 3.15 -8.01
C ALA A 113 4.96 2.99 -6.75
N LEU A 114 5.13 3.85 -5.74
CA LEU A 114 4.61 3.67 -4.38
C LEU A 114 3.92 4.91 -3.80
N PHE A 115 4.58 6.07 -3.77
CA PHE A 115 4.03 7.28 -3.17
C PHE A 115 3.52 8.21 -4.29
N PRO A 116 2.23 8.61 -4.26
CA PRO A 116 1.68 9.50 -5.28
C PRO A 116 2.52 10.77 -5.44
N PHE A 117 2.78 11.16 -6.69
CA PHE A 117 3.55 12.35 -7.07
C PHE A 117 5.04 12.36 -6.69
N ILE A 118 5.49 11.45 -5.83
CA ILE A 118 6.88 11.37 -5.35
C ILE A 118 7.62 10.28 -6.12
N ILE A 119 7.33 9.01 -5.82
CA ILE A 119 8.13 7.87 -6.33
C ILE A 119 7.32 6.65 -6.67
#